data_AF-A0A7S0B352-F1
#
_entry.id   AF-A0A7S0B352-F1
#
_cell.length_a   1.000
_cell.length_b   1.000
_cell.length_c   1.000
_cell.angle_alpha   90.00
_cell.angle_beta   90.00
_cell.angle_gamma   90.00
#
_symmetry.space_group_name_H-M   'P 1'
#
loop_
_entity.id
_entity.type
_entity.pdbx_description
1 polymer ?
#
loop_
_entity_poly.entity_id
_entity_poly.type
_entity_poly.pdbx_seq_one_letter_code
_entity_poly.pdbx_strand_id
1 'polypeptide(L)'
;AGQPSAPQPLSSSPKPALWPSNPRLRRMRSSAAAVAAFCLAAAAALRGLGASPALRAPPWAWCGPAGQPSGPPAVVAGQEATAAEAWPPGAASLAAPGRRTAVGAPLWAALLGGLGLGVCAGAARAAKLGDEERGRIQKGYKQIVYLLNNWDEETTDAAGRKNPDAVRSYLGLRSVNDPLFNLDKLLVRVSDQVDPDLVEEFQGALEGWQSQVAEGNSAAFISSFGEYNPGGGRDQIEKYLENSRANVIKAKQELEVIAKALGIELSA
;
A
#
# COMPACT_ATOMS: atom_id res chain seq x y z
N ALA A 1 51.65 -26.82 33.22
CA ALA A 1 50.22 -27.13 33.00
C ALA A 1 49.41 -25.88 33.34
N GLY A 2 49.09 -25.08 32.33
CA GLY A 2 48.24 -23.89 32.48
C GLY A 2 46.90 -24.17 31.79
N GLN A 3 45.81 -24.10 32.55
CA GLN A 3 44.46 -24.21 32.00
C GLN A 3 44.09 -22.90 31.27
N PRO A 4 43.58 -22.96 30.03
CA PRO A 4 43.02 -21.79 29.37
C PRO A 4 41.62 -21.48 29.92
N SER A 5 41.46 -20.25 30.40
CA SER A 5 40.20 -19.68 30.89
C SER A 5 39.16 -19.59 29.77
N ALA A 6 37.95 -20.09 30.04
CA ALA A 6 36.83 -20.01 29.11
C ALA A 6 36.31 -18.57 28.94
N PRO A 7 35.88 -18.17 27.72
CA PRO A 7 35.32 -16.85 27.47
C PRO A 7 33.92 -16.71 28.08
N GLN A 8 33.67 -15.59 28.76
CA GLN A 8 32.35 -15.27 29.33
C GLN A 8 31.36 -14.82 28.24
N PRO A 9 30.08 -15.18 28.35
CA PRO A 9 29.05 -14.78 27.40
C PRO A 9 28.73 -13.28 27.49
N LEU A 10 28.67 -12.65 26.33
CA LEU A 10 28.35 -11.24 26.16
C LEU A 10 26.92 -10.92 26.63
N SER A 11 26.87 -10.01 27.61
CA SER A 11 25.83 -9.00 27.88
C SER A 11 24.60 -9.02 26.97
N SER A 12 23.46 -9.39 27.53
CA SER A 12 22.12 -9.24 26.94
C SER A 12 21.79 -7.78 26.63
N SER A 13 21.64 -7.44 25.35
CA SER A 13 21.08 -6.17 24.91
C SER A 13 19.66 -5.98 25.49
N PRO A 14 19.28 -4.77 25.94
CA PRO A 14 17.92 -4.49 26.37
C PRO A 14 16.95 -4.63 25.20
N LYS A 15 15.91 -5.45 25.38
CA LYS A 15 14.77 -5.55 24.46
C LYS A 15 14.22 -4.14 24.22
N PRO A 16 14.16 -3.62 22.98
CA PRO A 16 13.47 -2.38 22.71
C PRO A 16 12.01 -2.54 23.13
N ALA A 17 11.48 -1.52 23.81
CA ALA A 17 10.11 -1.49 24.27
C ALA A 17 9.18 -1.86 23.10
N LEU A 18 8.44 -2.96 23.27
CA LEU A 18 7.36 -3.33 22.36
C LEU A 18 6.52 -2.08 22.13
N TRP A 19 6.44 -1.65 20.87
CA TRP A 19 5.31 -0.85 20.43
C TRP A 19 4.06 -1.51 21.00
N PRO A 20 3.16 -0.75 21.67
CA PRO A 20 1.97 -1.33 22.23
C PRO A 20 1.22 -2.01 21.10
N SER A 21 1.29 -3.33 21.07
CA SER A 21 0.60 -4.20 20.14
C SER A 21 -0.85 -3.81 20.28
N ASN A 22 -1.38 -3.06 19.31
CA ASN A 22 -2.61 -2.33 19.47
C ASN A 22 -3.71 -3.30 19.96
N PRO A 23 -4.13 -3.26 21.25
CA PRO A 23 -4.92 -4.33 21.85
C PRO A 23 -6.34 -4.37 21.26
N ARG A 24 -6.71 -3.38 20.46
CA ARG A 24 -7.95 -3.34 19.68
C ARG A 24 -7.97 -4.33 18.52
N LEU A 25 -6.81 -4.68 17.94
CA LEU A 25 -6.76 -5.68 16.84
C LEU A 25 -6.80 -7.12 17.38
N ARG A 26 -6.32 -7.38 18.60
CA ARG A 26 -6.48 -8.70 19.26
C ARG A 26 -7.89 -8.92 19.86
N ARG A 27 -8.62 -7.86 20.23
CA ARG A 27 -9.99 -7.97 20.77
C ARG A 27 -11.08 -8.31 19.75
N MET A 28 -10.79 -8.37 18.44
CA MET A 28 -11.75 -8.85 17.45
C MET A 28 -11.76 -10.38 17.26
N ARG A 29 -10.79 -11.12 17.84
CA ARG A 29 -10.78 -12.59 17.81
C ARG A 29 -11.44 -13.26 19.04
N SER A 30 -12.00 -12.49 19.97
CA SER A 30 -12.68 -13.00 21.17
C SER A 30 -14.15 -12.63 21.30
N SER A 31 -14.76 -12.09 20.23
CA SER A 31 -16.16 -11.61 20.25
C SER A 31 -17.10 -12.43 19.38
N ALA A 32 -16.80 -13.72 19.14
CA ALA A 32 -17.77 -14.64 18.53
C ALA A 32 -18.76 -15.21 19.57
N ALA A 33 -18.43 -15.19 20.86
CA ALA A 33 -19.32 -15.71 21.93
C ALA A 33 -20.26 -14.66 22.53
N ALA A 34 -19.96 -13.36 22.41
CA ALA A 34 -20.76 -12.29 23.02
C ALA A 34 -21.88 -11.74 22.09
N VAL A 35 -21.82 -11.99 20.78
CA VAL A 35 -22.88 -11.59 19.83
C VAL A 35 -24.04 -12.60 19.81
N ALA A 36 -23.81 -13.85 20.24
CA ALA A 36 -24.86 -14.86 20.36
C ALA A 36 -25.84 -14.59 21.52
N ALA A 37 -25.45 -13.80 22.53
CA ALA A 37 -26.30 -13.47 23.68
C ALA A 37 -27.22 -12.25 23.44
N PHE A 38 -26.92 -11.40 22.45
CA PHE A 38 -27.76 -10.22 22.15
C PHE A 38 -28.82 -10.50 21.07
N CYS A 39 -28.66 -11.56 20.27
CA CYS A 39 -29.67 -11.97 19.28
C CYS A 39 -30.81 -12.83 19.84
N LEU A 40 -30.72 -13.30 21.09
CA LEU A 40 -31.78 -14.10 21.74
C LEU A 40 -32.82 -13.26 22.51
N ALA A 41 -32.59 -11.95 22.68
CA ALA A 41 -33.54 -11.04 23.34
C ALA A 41 -34.42 -10.22 22.37
N ALA A 42 -34.22 -10.34 21.06
CA ALA A 42 -35.00 -9.64 20.03
C ALA A 42 -36.00 -10.54 19.26
N ALA A 43 -36.16 -11.81 19.68
CA ALA A 43 -37.04 -12.79 19.03
C ALA A 43 -38.40 -12.98 19.74
N ALA A 44 -38.71 -12.22 20.79
CA ALA A 44 -39.95 -12.36 21.57
C ALA A 44 -41.02 -11.27 21.31
N ALA A 45 -40.75 -10.28 20.46
CA ALA A 45 -41.61 -9.10 20.29
C ALA A 45 -42.35 -8.99 18.93
N LEU A 46 -42.41 -10.06 18.13
CA LEU A 46 -43.11 -10.05 16.82
C LEU A 46 -43.97 -11.31 16.58
N ARG A 47 -44.68 -11.77 17.62
CA ARG A 47 -45.81 -12.71 17.47
C ARG A 47 -47.12 -11.97 17.63
N GLY A 48 -47.59 -11.34 16.56
CA GLY A 48 -48.92 -10.75 16.49
C GLY A 48 -49.06 -9.98 15.19
N LEU A 49 -50.15 -10.23 14.45
CA LEU A 49 -50.36 -9.91 13.03
C LEU A 49 -49.67 -10.95 12.14
N GLY A 50 -50.35 -11.84 11.44
CA GLY A 50 -51.67 -11.77 10.83
C GLY A 50 -51.49 -12.36 9.44
N ALA A 51 -52.12 -13.50 9.19
CA ALA A 51 -51.98 -14.25 7.95
C ALA A 51 -52.57 -13.48 6.76
N SER A 52 -51.88 -13.51 5.60
CA SER A 52 -52.49 -13.86 4.31
C SER A 52 -51.45 -14.06 3.19
N PRO A 53 -51.79 -14.85 2.15
CA PRO A 53 -50.83 -15.53 1.27
C PRO A 53 -50.68 -14.85 -0.10
N ALA A 54 -49.84 -15.48 -0.94
CA ALA A 54 -49.67 -15.29 -2.38
C ALA A 54 -48.65 -14.22 -2.82
N LEU A 55 -47.39 -14.65 -2.93
CA LEU A 55 -46.47 -14.10 -3.92
C LEU A 55 -45.96 -15.22 -4.83
N ARG A 56 -46.30 -15.05 -6.11
CA ARG A 56 -45.90 -15.86 -7.26
C ARG A 56 -44.37 -15.93 -7.35
N ALA A 57 -43.86 -17.13 -7.61
CA ALA A 57 -42.48 -17.34 -8.02
C ALA A 57 -42.20 -16.65 -9.37
N PRO A 58 -40.99 -16.09 -9.57
CA PRO A 58 -40.58 -15.54 -10.86
C PRO A 58 -40.29 -16.66 -11.90
N PRO A 59 -40.52 -16.38 -13.20
CA PRO A 59 -40.62 -17.39 -14.27
C PRO A 59 -39.29 -17.91 -14.85
N TRP A 60 -38.16 -17.79 -14.14
CA TRP A 60 -36.86 -18.25 -14.67
C TRP A 60 -36.38 -19.59 -14.10
N ALA A 61 -37.18 -20.22 -13.25
CA ALA A 61 -36.93 -21.58 -12.80
C ALA A 61 -37.67 -22.58 -13.71
N TRP A 62 -36.97 -23.15 -14.70
CA TRP A 62 -36.91 -24.59 -15.00
C TRP A 62 -36.31 -24.92 -16.39
N CYS A 63 -35.70 -26.11 -16.45
CA CYS A 63 -35.13 -26.84 -17.60
C CYS A 63 -33.74 -26.37 -18.08
N GLY A 64 -32.70 -27.19 -18.14
CA GLY A 64 -32.59 -28.65 -18.03
C GLY A 64 -31.18 -29.11 -18.45
N PRO A 65 -30.90 -30.44 -18.42
CA PRO A 65 -29.55 -30.99 -18.32
C PRO A 65 -28.95 -31.50 -19.66
N ALA A 66 -27.74 -32.04 -19.56
CA ALA A 66 -27.04 -32.97 -20.46
C ALA A 66 -26.07 -32.38 -21.50
N GLY A 67 -24.83 -32.88 -21.47
CA GLY A 67 -23.86 -32.67 -22.54
C GLY A 67 -22.40 -32.74 -22.09
N GLN A 68 -21.96 -33.90 -21.61
CA GLN A 68 -20.54 -34.21 -21.37
C GLN A 68 -19.99 -34.92 -22.61
N PRO A 69 -19.02 -34.36 -23.34
CA PRO A 69 -18.17 -35.13 -24.24
C PRO A 69 -16.81 -35.39 -23.59
N SER A 70 -16.56 -36.67 -23.29
CA SER A 70 -15.25 -37.25 -23.02
C SER A 70 -14.41 -37.28 -24.29
N GLY A 71 -13.19 -36.73 -24.24
CA GLY A 71 -12.14 -36.96 -25.23
C GLY A 71 -10.76 -36.95 -24.56
N PRO A 72 -9.90 -37.96 -24.76
CA PRO A 72 -8.55 -38.02 -24.19
C PRO A 72 -7.52 -37.15 -24.96
N PRO A 73 -6.39 -36.81 -24.32
CA PRO A 73 -5.47 -35.77 -24.79
C PRO A 73 -4.56 -36.21 -25.94
N ALA A 74 -4.39 -35.34 -26.92
CA ALA A 74 -3.32 -35.45 -27.91
C ALA A 74 -1.99 -35.03 -27.27
N VAL A 75 -1.08 -35.99 -27.19
CA VAL A 75 0.34 -35.83 -26.89
C VAL A 75 0.97 -35.04 -28.03
N VAL A 76 1.41 -33.80 -27.77
CA VAL A 76 2.39 -33.10 -28.60
C VAL A 76 3.70 -33.11 -27.83
N ALA A 77 4.58 -34.02 -28.24
CA ALA A 77 5.97 -34.05 -27.87
C ALA A 77 6.72 -32.93 -28.61
N GLY A 78 7.66 -32.30 -27.92
CA GLY A 78 8.80 -31.63 -28.54
C GLY A 78 8.66 -30.12 -28.69
N GLN A 79 9.05 -29.37 -27.66
CA GLN A 79 9.82 -28.15 -27.86
C GLN A 79 10.73 -27.92 -26.65
N GLU A 80 12.01 -28.16 -26.88
CA GLU A 80 13.11 -27.75 -26.01
C GLU A 80 13.11 -26.22 -25.93
N ALA A 81 12.70 -25.65 -24.79
CA ALA A 81 12.92 -24.24 -24.49
C ALA A 81 14.31 -24.12 -23.85
N THR A 82 15.30 -23.85 -24.69
CA THR A 82 16.62 -23.41 -24.29
C THR A 82 16.53 -22.08 -23.52
N ALA A 83 17.34 -22.01 -22.48
CA ALA A 83 17.88 -20.87 -21.78
C ALA A 83 17.73 -19.46 -22.39
N ALA A 84 17.51 -18.51 -21.47
CA ALA A 84 17.99 -17.13 -21.47
C ALA A 84 17.44 -16.21 -22.57
N GLU A 85 16.40 -15.43 -22.23
CA GLU A 85 16.13 -14.18 -22.94
C GLU A 85 16.22 -13.00 -21.97
N ALA A 86 17.25 -12.19 -22.23
CA ALA A 86 17.56 -10.94 -21.56
C ALA A 86 16.45 -9.92 -21.82
N TRP A 87 16.14 -9.12 -20.80
CA TRP A 87 15.41 -7.87 -20.97
C TRP A 87 16.26 -6.91 -21.81
N PRO A 88 15.77 -6.35 -22.93
CA PRO A 88 16.54 -5.38 -23.69
C PRO A 88 16.59 -4.02 -22.97
N PRO A 89 17.74 -3.33 -22.99
CA PRO A 89 17.85 -1.94 -22.55
C PRO A 89 17.30 -0.99 -23.63
N GLY A 90 16.69 0.11 -23.19
CA GLY A 90 16.56 1.39 -23.90
C GLY A 90 16.29 1.39 -25.41
N ALA A 91 15.06 1.74 -25.78
CA ALA A 91 14.78 2.31 -27.10
C ALA A 91 14.22 3.73 -26.95
N ALA A 92 14.93 4.66 -27.58
CA ALA A 92 14.73 6.08 -27.55
C ALA A 92 13.45 6.55 -28.24
N SER A 93 13.04 7.74 -27.81
CA SER A 93 12.14 8.69 -28.45
C SER A 93 12.26 8.74 -29.98
N LEU A 94 11.11 8.61 -30.67
CA LEU A 94 10.91 9.17 -32.00
C LEU A 94 9.61 9.95 -32.03
N ALA A 95 9.77 11.27 -32.08
CA ALA A 95 8.74 12.23 -32.45
C ALA A 95 8.29 12.00 -33.89
N ALA A 96 6.98 12.08 -34.13
CA ALA A 96 6.41 12.28 -35.45
C ALA A 96 5.45 13.48 -35.41
N PRO A 97 5.50 14.41 -36.39
CA PRO A 97 4.73 15.65 -36.37
C PRO A 97 3.41 15.56 -37.15
N GLY A 98 2.38 16.23 -36.59
CA GLY A 98 1.48 17.13 -37.32
C GLY A 98 0.40 16.56 -38.27
N ARG A 99 -0.85 16.98 -38.05
CA ARG A 99 -1.71 17.73 -39.01
C ARG A 99 -3.16 17.80 -38.52
N ARG A 100 -3.58 19.02 -38.12
CA ARG A 100 -4.94 19.60 -38.22
C ARG A 100 -4.81 21.08 -37.77
N THR A 101 -4.48 22.01 -38.67
CA THR A 101 -5.44 22.94 -39.33
C THR A 101 -6.46 23.51 -38.34
N ALA A 102 -6.23 24.70 -37.75
CA ALA A 102 -6.42 26.05 -38.29
C ALA A 102 -7.87 26.56 -38.22
N VAL A 103 -7.94 27.86 -37.87
CA VAL A 103 -9.05 28.82 -38.00
C VAL A 103 -10.05 28.87 -36.85
N GLY A 104 -10.02 30.00 -36.12
CA GLY A 104 -11.07 30.34 -35.15
C GLY A 104 -10.69 31.44 -34.16
N ALA A 105 -10.13 32.55 -34.62
CA ALA A 105 -10.13 33.78 -33.82
C ALA A 105 -11.51 34.43 -33.92
N PRO A 106 -12.07 34.92 -32.80
CA PRO A 106 -12.59 36.27 -32.83
C PRO A 106 -12.04 37.11 -31.67
N LEU A 107 -11.42 38.21 -32.10
CA LEU A 107 -11.41 39.53 -31.48
C LEU A 107 -12.55 39.77 -30.48
N TRP A 108 -12.19 39.92 -29.21
CA TRP A 108 -12.89 40.81 -28.27
C TRP A 108 -11.84 41.64 -27.54
N ALA A 109 -11.35 42.65 -28.25
CA ALA A 109 -10.63 43.76 -27.65
C ALA A 109 -11.64 44.84 -27.29
N ALA A 110 -11.59 45.22 -26.00
CA ALA A 110 -12.03 46.48 -25.43
C ALA A 110 -13.54 46.78 -25.43
N LEU A 111 -14.11 46.87 -24.23
CA LEU A 111 -14.53 48.18 -23.70
C LEU A 111 -14.80 48.12 -22.18
N LEU A 112 -13.95 48.83 -21.45
CA LEU A 112 -14.26 49.76 -20.35
C LEU A 112 -15.06 49.28 -19.12
N GLY A 113 -14.34 49.24 -18.00
CA GLY A 113 -14.66 50.11 -16.87
C GLY A 113 -15.63 49.55 -15.83
N GLY A 114 -15.09 49.06 -14.71
CA GLY A 114 -15.89 48.83 -13.52
C GLY A 114 -15.16 48.07 -12.43
N LEU A 115 -14.71 48.80 -11.42
CA LEU A 115 -14.56 48.35 -10.03
C LEU A 115 -13.64 47.13 -9.79
N GLY A 116 -12.35 47.43 -9.59
CA GLY A 116 -11.76 47.38 -8.23
C GLY A 116 -12.05 46.19 -7.33
N LEU A 117 -12.26 44.98 -7.86
CA LEU A 117 -12.20 43.76 -7.07
C LEU A 117 -10.74 43.42 -6.90
N GLY A 118 -10.19 43.89 -5.78
CA GLY A 118 -8.93 43.44 -5.24
C GLY A 118 -8.93 41.92 -5.24
N VAL A 119 -8.23 41.36 -6.22
CA VAL A 119 -7.78 39.98 -6.15
C VAL A 119 -6.82 40.01 -4.97
N CYS A 120 -7.34 39.66 -3.80
CA CYS A 120 -6.52 39.29 -2.67
C CYS A 120 -5.68 38.12 -3.17
N ALA A 121 -4.49 38.43 -3.69
CA ALA A 121 -3.35 37.55 -3.67
C ALA A 121 -3.10 37.26 -2.20
N GLY A 122 -3.91 36.38 -1.64
CA GLY A 122 -3.63 35.71 -0.40
C GLY A 122 -2.39 34.91 -0.70
N ALA A 123 -1.23 35.53 -0.47
CA ALA A 123 0.00 34.83 -0.19
C ALA A 123 -0.33 33.95 1.02
N ALA A 124 -0.85 32.76 0.74
CA ALA A 124 -0.82 31.65 1.66
C ALA A 124 0.67 31.43 1.89
N ARG A 125 1.20 32.12 2.91
CA ARG A 125 2.51 31.80 3.48
C ARG A 125 2.45 30.30 3.71
N ALA A 126 3.23 29.55 2.94
CA ALA A 126 3.48 28.15 3.18
C ALA A 126 3.82 28.05 4.67
N ALA A 127 2.88 27.54 5.46
CA ALA A 127 3.04 27.46 6.89
C ALA A 127 4.23 26.55 7.12
N LYS A 128 5.30 27.08 7.72
CA LYS A 128 6.49 26.30 8.09
C LYS A 128 6.03 24.95 8.65
N LEU A 129 6.65 23.89 8.17
CA LEU A 129 6.37 22.49 8.47
C LEU A 129 6.04 22.39 9.95
N GLY A 130 4.85 21.92 10.28
CA GLY A 130 4.40 21.84 11.66
C GLY A 130 5.19 20.79 12.42
N ASP A 131 5.31 20.94 13.74
CA ASP A 131 5.89 19.88 14.60
C ASP A 131 5.10 18.58 14.51
N GLU A 132 3.79 18.68 14.28
CA GLU A 132 2.91 17.54 14.04
C GLU A 132 3.28 16.78 12.76
N GLU A 133 3.55 17.50 11.67
CA GLU A 133 3.92 16.94 10.37
C GLU A 133 5.30 16.28 10.44
N ARG A 134 6.27 16.92 11.11
CA ARG A 134 7.57 16.32 11.44
C ARG A 134 7.42 15.03 12.24
N GLY A 135 6.64 15.07 13.32
CA GLY A 135 6.39 13.90 14.17
C GLY A 135 5.69 12.77 13.42
N ARG A 136 4.86 13.11 12.42
CA ARG A 136 4.20 12.15 11.55
C ARG A 136 5.19 11.42 10.64
N ILE A 137 6.10 12.14 9.98
CA ILE A 137 7.16 11.56 9.15
C ILE A 137 8.06 10.64 9.99
N GLN A 138 8.49 11.09 11.17
CA GLN A 138 9.32 10.29 12.08
C GLN A 138 8.61 9.01 12.54
N LYS A 139 7.32 9.07 12.89
CA LYS A 139 6.54 7.88 13.29
C LYS A 139 6.39 6.90 12.13
N GLY A 140 6.09 7.39 10.93
CA GLY A 140 6.00 6.57 9.73
C GLY A 140 7.31 5.88 9.36
N TYR A 141 8.43 6.60 9.46
CA TYR A 141 9.76 6.04 9.28
C TYR A 141 10.05 4.90 10.28
N LYS A 142 9.79 5.13 11.57
CA LYS A 142 9.96 4.09 12.62
C LYS A 142 9.11 2.85 12.37
N GLN A 143 7.90 3.03 11.85
CA GLN A 143 7.03 1.92 11.47
C GLN A 143 7.63 1.09 10.33
N ILE A 144 8.17 1.72 9.28
CA ILE A 144 8.85 1.02 8.19
C ILE A 144 10.09 0.28 8.70
N VAL A 145 10.92 0.93 9.52
CA VAL A 145 12.10 0.31 10.13
C VAL A 145 11.70 -0.89 10.99
N TYR A 146 10.64 -0.77 11.79
CA TYR A 146 10.11 -1.86 12.58
C TYR A 146 9.63 -3.03 11.71
N LEU A 147 8.88 -2.78 10.64
CA LEU A 147 8.47 -3.81 9.69
C LEU A 147 9.68 -4.54 9.10
N LEU A 148 10.72 -3.81 8.68
CA LEU A 148 11.90 -4.40 8.05
C LEU A 148 12.73 -5.24 9.03
N ASN A 149 12.82 -4.81 10.30
CA ASN A 149 13.54 -5.53 11.35
C ASN A 149 12.79 -6.77 11.85
N ASN A 150 11.45 -6.75 11.77
CA ASN A 150 10.58 -7.84 12.23
C ASN A 150 9.81 -8.45 11.05
N TRP A 151 10.45 -8.51 9.88
CA TRP A 151 9.79 -8.88 8.62
C TRP A 151 9.06 -10.22 8.71
N ASP A 152 9.74 -11.26 9.19
CA ASP A 152 9.17 -12.59 9.28
C ASP A 152 8.03 -12.68 10.30
N GLU A 153 8.10 -11.94 11.40
CA GLU A 153 7.08 -11.93 12.45
C GLU A 153 5.81 -11.20 12.01
N GLU A 154 5.96 -10.05 11.35
CA GLU A 154 4.83 -9.23 10.92
C GLU A 154 4.18 -9.78 9.64
N THR A 155 4.96 -10.41 8.76
CA THR A 155 4.47 -10.98 7.50
C THR A 155 4.16 -12.47 7.56
N THR A 156 4.17 -13.10 8.75
CA THR A 156 3.77 -14.51 8.92
C THR A 156 2.68 -14.61 9.99
N ASP A 157 1.58 -15.30 9.68
CA ASP A 157 0.52 -15.55 10.64
C ASP A 157 0.88 -16.66 11.64
N ALA A 158 0.04 -16.83 12.68
CA ALA A 158 0.24 -17.87 13.69
C ALA A 158 0.18 -19.31 13.13
N ALA A 159 -0.32 -19.50 11.91
CA ALA A 159 -0.37 -20.78 11.21
C ALA A 159 0.82 -20.97 10.25
N GLY A 160 1.79 -20.06 10.24
CA GLY A 160 2.96 -20.10 9.35
C GLY A 160 2.66 -19.68 7.92
N ARG A 161 1.49 -19.10 7.65
CA ARG A 161 1.12 -18.59 6.31
C ARG A 161 1.60 -17.16 6.17
N LYS A 162 2.13 -16.83 5.00
CA LYS A 162 2.58 -15.48 4.70
C LYS A 162 1.37 -14.53 4.62
N ASN A 163 1.43 -13.43 5.36
CA ASN A 163 0.44 -12.37 5.42
C ASN A 163 1.01 -11.10 4.77
N PRO A 164 0.85 -10.94 3.44
CA PRO A 164 1.35 -9.76 2.75
C PRO A 164 0.57 -8.48 3.10
N ASP A 165 -0.57 -8.60 3.78
CA ASP A 165 -1.37 -7.45 4.16
C ASP A 165 -0.69 -6.53 5.20
N ALA A 166 0.20 -7.11 6.01
CA ALA A 166 0.99 -6.35 6.97
C ALA A 166 1.76 -5.22 6.27
N VAL A 167 2.39 -5.50 5.13
CA VAL A 167 3.15 -4.50 4.35
C VAL A 167 2.28 -3.30 3.99
N ARG A 168 1.06 -3.53 3.51
CA ARG A 168 0.12 -2.46 3.13
C ARG A 168 -0.34 -1.65 4.34
N SER A 169 -0.45 -2.29 5.50
CA SER A 169 -0.77 -1.61 6.76
C SER A 169 0.35 -0.67 7.19
N TYR A 170 1.61 -1.14 7.19
CA TYR A 170 2.78 -0.37 7.59
C TYR A 170 3.17 0.73 6.61
N LEU A 171 2.73 0.67 5.35
CA LEU A 171 2.87 1.76 4.37
C LEU A 171 1.74 2.80 4.48
N GLY A 172 0.83 2.68 5.46
CA GLY A 172 -0.28 3.61 5.66
C GLY A 172 -1.39 3.52 4.61
N LEU A 173 -1.45 2.42 3.85
CA LEU A 173 -2.43 2.24 2.77
C LEU A 173 -3.75 1.62 3.24
N ARG A 174 -3.82 1.18 4.50
CA ARG A 174 -5.00 0.52 5.09
C ARG A 174 -5.87 1.43 5.97
N SER A 175 -5.31 2.48 6.55
CA SER A 175 -5.98 3.30 7.56
C SER A 175 -5.74 4.78 7.33
N VAL A 176 -6.81 5.57 7.40
CA VAL A 176 -6.73 7.04 7.30
C VAL A 176 -6.03 7.69 8.49
N ASN A 177 -5.97 6.98 9.62
CA ASN A 177 -5.35 7.46 10.86
C ASN A 177 -3.85 7.10 10.94
N ASP A 178 -3.31 6.47 9.89
CA ASP A 178 -1.91 6.07 9.86
C ASP A 178 -0.98 7.27 9.61
N PRO A 179 0.20 7.35 10.24
CA PRO A 179 1.13 8.42 9.99
C PRO A 179 1.57 8.51 8.51
N LEU A 180 1.60 7.43 7.75
CA LEU A 180 2.00 7.49 6.33
C LEU A 180 0.83 7.78 5.37
N PHE A 181 -0.41 7.85 5.86
CA PHE A 181 -1.59 8.07 5.02
C PHE A 181 -1.55 9.42 4.27
N ASN A 182 -1.65 9.42 2.94
CA ASN A 182 -1.51 10.64 2.13
C ASN A 182 -0.19 11.42 2.41
N LEU A 183 0.91 10.71 2.73
CA LEU A 183 2.19 11.37 2.95
C LEU A 183 2.65 12.12 1.69
N ASP A 184 2.37 11.60 0.49
CA ASP A 184 2.59 12.26 -0.80
C ASP A 184 2.02 13.69 -0.84
N LYS A 185 0.75 13.86 -0.43
CA LYS A 185 0.09 15.18 -0.42
C LYS A 185 0.70 16.13 0.60
N LEU A 186 1.17 15.60 1.72
CA LEU A 186 1.88 16.37 2.73
C LEU A 186 3.23 16.83 2.16
N LEU A 187 3.99 15.93 1.53
CA LEU A 187 5.31 16.23 0.98
C LEU A 187 5.27 17.25 -0.16
N VAL A 188 4.28 17.16 -1.05
CA VAL A 188 4.05 18.19 -2.10
C VAL A 188 3.72 19.55 -1.48
N ARG A 189 3.02 19.61 -0.34
CA ARG A 189 2.69 20.88 0.30
C ARG A 189 3.92 21.56 0.91
N VAL A 190 4.89 20.77 1.37
CA VAL A 190 6.07 21.26 2.10
C VAL A 190 7.28 21.43 1.18
N SER A 191 7.15 21.14 -0.11
CA SER A 191 8.22 21.28 -1.10
C SER A 191 8.80 22.70 -1.16
N ASP A 192 7.97 23.71 -0.94
CA ASP A 192 8.38 25.13 -0.97
C ASP A 192 9.29 25.52 0.21
N GLN A 193 9.49 24.61 1.16
CA GLN A 193 10.29 24.81 2.37
C GLN A 193 11.60 24.03 2.36
N VAL A 194 11.80 23.22 1.32
CA VAL A 194 13.03 22.48 1.12
C VAL A 194 14.15 23.47 0.86
N ASP A 195 15.35 23.15 1.35
CA ASP A 195 16.55 23.91 1.05
C ASP A 195 16.70 24.05 -0.49
N PRO A 196 16.87 25.27 -1.05
CA PRO A 196 17.06 25.48 -2.48
C PRO A 196 18.14 24.59 -3.11
N ASP A 197 19.19 24.24 -2.33
CA ASP A 197 20.29 23.40 -2.80
C ASP A 197 19.95 21.90 -2.85
N LEU A 198 18.83 21.49 -2.23
CA LEU A 198 18.39 20.09 -2.13
C LEU A 198 17.04 19.82 -2.83
N VAL A 199 16.52 20.80 -3.59
CA VAL A 199 15.20 20.69 -4.23
C VAL A 199 15.17 19.55 -5.26
N GLU A 200 16.24 19.38 -6.04
CA GLU A 200 16.32 18.32 -7.06
C GLU A 200 16.34 16.93 -6.41
N GLU A 201 17.15 16.73 -5.36
CA GLU A 201 17.18 15.47 -4.61
C GLU A 201 15.85 15.19 -3.92
N PHE A 202 15.20 16.20 -3.35
CA PHE A 202 13.88 16.05 -2.74
C PHE A 202 12.81 15.62 -3.74
N GLN A 203 12.77 16.26 -4.92
CA GLN A 203 11.80 15.92 -5.96
C GLN A 203 12.04 14.50 -6.50
N GLY A 204 13.29 14.14 -6.77
CA GLY A 204 13.65 12.77 -7.17
C GLY A 204 13.25 11.73 -6.12
N ALA A 205 13.51 12.02 -4.84
CA ALA A 205 13.13 11.13 -3.75
C ALA A 205 11.61 11.06 -3.55
N LEU A 206 10.87 12.15 -3.76
CA LEU A 206 9.41 12.15 -3.71
C LEU A 206 8.80 11.27 -4.81
N GLU A 207 9.31 11.35 -6.03
CA GLU A 207 8.89 10.49 -7.15
C GLU A 207 9.27 9.03 -6.88
N GLY A 208 10.50 8.79 -6.40
CA GLY A 208 10.98 7.49 -5.96
C GLY A 208 10.07 6.88 -4.90
N TRP A 209 9.76 7.62 -3.84
CA TRP A 209 8.85 7.20 -2.77
C TRP A 209 7.49 6.75 -3.32
N GLN A 210 6.85 7.56 -4.17
CA GLN A 210 5.55 7.24 -4.74
C GLN A 210 5.59 5.95 -5.58
N SER A 211 6.62 5.83 -6.42
CA SER A 211 6.84 4.66 -7.26
C SER A 211 7.05 3.39 -6.40
N GLN A 212 7.96 3.45 -5.42
CA GLN A 212 8.30 2.30 -4.58
C GLN A 212 7.13 1.86 -3.69
N VAL A 213 6.34 2.80 -3.15
CA VAL A 213 5.12 2.47 -2.39
C VAL A 213 4.08 1.81 -3.29
N ALA A 214 3.88 2.30 -4.52
CA ALA A 214 2.93 1.72 -5.47
C ALA A 214 3.35 0.31 -5.90
N GLU A 215 4.62 0.11 -6.25
CA GLU A 215 5.17 -1.21 -6.62
C GLU A 215 5.14 -2.18 -5.43
N GLY A 216 5.55 -1.74 -4.25
CA GLY A 216 5.50 -2.52 -3.02
C GLY A 216 4.08 -2.98 -2.68
N ASN A 217 3.09 -2.08 -2.80
CA ASN A 217 1.68 -2.39 -2.61
C ASN A 217 1.15 -3.36 -3.67
N SER A 218 1.53 -3.18 -4.95
CA SER A 218 1.13 -4.08 -6.02
C SER A 218 1.65 -5.50 -5.78
N ALA A 219 2.94 -5.64 -5.45
CA ALA A 219 3.55 -6.93 -5.14
C ALA A 219 2.90 -7.60 -3.90
N ALA A 220 2.64 -6.84 -2.83
CA ALA A 220 1.93 -7.34 -1.65
C ALA A 220 0.46 -7.73 -1.96
N PHE A 221 -0.20 -7.01 -2.86
CA PHE A 221 -1.55 -7.36 -3.29
C PHE A 221 -1.55 -8.65 -4.12
N ILE A 222 -0.63 -8.79 -5.08
CA ILE A 222 -0.52 -9.99 -5.93
C ILE A 222 -0.21 -11.23 -5.07
N SER A 223 0.70 -11.12 -4.10
CA SER A 223 1.03 -12.24 -3.21
C SER A 223 -0.16 -12.70 -2.37
N SER A 224 -1.15 -11.82 -2.09
CA SER A 224 -2.35 -12.22 -1.35
C SER A 224 -3.26 -13.20 -2.12
N PHE A 225 -3.09 -13.32 -3.44
CA PHE A 225 -3.85 -14.23 -4.30
C PHE A 225 -3.05 -15.42 -4.81
N GLY A 226 -1.76 -15.55 -4.46
CA GLY A 226 -0.88 -16.56 -5.03
C GLY A 226 -1.34 -18.00 -4.80
N GLU A 227 -2.11 -18.27 -3.73
CA GLU A 227 -2.65 -19.61 -3.44
C GLU A 227 -3.85 -20.01 -4.32
N TYR A 228 -4.56 -19.04 -4.92
CA TYR A 228 -5.81 -19.30 -5.63
C TYR A 228 -5.64 -19.47 -7.15
N ASN A 229 -4.47 -19.16 -7.69
CA ASN A 229 -4.22 -19.20 -9.14
C ASN A 229 -3.73 -20.59 -9.58
N PRO A 230 -4.17 -21.14 -10.73
CA PRO A 230 -3.62 -22.37 -11.28
C PRO A 230 -2.13 -22.18 -11.61
N GLY A 231 -1.26 -23.03 -11.04
CA GLY A 231 0.20 -22.84 -11.07
C GLY A 231 0.74 -21.86 -10.02
N GLY A 232 -0.14 -21.31 -9.19
CA GLY A 232 0.19 -20.59 -7.96
C GLY A 232 0.53 -21.53 -6.81
N GLY A 233 1.14 -20.97 -5.76
CA GLY A 233 1.60 -21.72 -4.60
C GLY A 233 2.28 -20.81 -3.60
N ARG A 234 2.66 -21.38 -2.45
CA ARG A 234 3.33 -20.64 -1.36
C ARG A 234 4.63 -19.99 -1.84
N ASP A 235 5.34 -20.63 -2.75
CA ASP A 235 6.58 -20.09 -3.34
C ASP A 235 6.34 -18.80 -4.14
N GLN A 236 5.21 -18.69 -4.83
CA GLN A 236 4.84 -17.46 -5.54
C GLN A 236 4.48 -16.34 -4.56
N ILE A 237 3.76 -16.66 -3.48
CA ILE A 237 3.45 -15.71 -2.42
C ILE A 237 4.75 -15.15 -1.83
N GLU A 238 5.69 -16.02 -1.49
CA GLU A 238 6.97 -15.64 -0.92
C GLU A 238 7.81 -14.81 -1.90
N LYS A 239 7.88 -15.19 -3.18
CA LYS A 239 8.56 -14.42 -4.22
C LYS A 239 8.04 -12.99 -4.32
N TYR A 240 6.72 -12.81 -4.43
CA TYR A 240 6.12 -11.48 -4.53
C TYR A 240 6.24 -10.70 -3.22
N LEU A 241 6.24 -11.39 -2.07
CA LEU A 241 6.45 -10.76 -0.77
C LEU A 241 7.89 -10.24 -0.62
N GLU A 242 8.90 -10.99 -1.04
CA GLU A 242 10.30 -10.52 -1.06
C GLU A 242 10.52 -9.38 -2.07
N ASN A 243 9.83 -9.41 -3.21
CA ASN A 243 9.82 -8.25 -4.13
C ASN A 243 9.22 -7.01 -3.45
N SER A 244 8.14 -7.20 -2.69
CA SER A 244 7.55 -6.12 -1.88
C SER A 244 8.54 -5.61 -0.84
N ARG A 245 9.29 -6.50 -0.17
CA ARG A 245 10.35 -6.14 0.79
C ARG A 245 11.40 -5.24 0.16
N ALA A 246 11.90 -5.60 -1.03
CA ALA A 246 12.90 -4.82 -1.74
C ALA A 246 12.40 -3.39 -2.02
N ASN A 247 11.12 -3.24 -2.39
CA ASN A 247 10.51 -1.94 -2.63
C ASN A 247 10.31 -1.15 -1.32
N VAL A 248 9.97 -1.80 -0.21
CA VAL A 248 9.91 -1.15 1.12
C VAL A 248 11.28 -0.64 1.55
N ILE A 249 12.36 -1.38 1.28
CA ILE A 249 13.74 -0.92 1.58
C ILE A 249 14.08 0.34 0.78
N LYS A 250 13.75 0.37 -0.51
CA LYS A 250 13.95 1.56 -1.35
C LYS A 250 13.09 2.73 -0.86
N ALA A 251 11.80 2.50 -0.60
CA ALA A 251 10.92 3.53 -0.03
C ALA A 251 11.47 4.10 1.28
N LYS A 252 12.05 3.27 2.15
CA LYS A 252 12.76 3.72 3.36
C LYS A 252 13.91 4.68 3.03
N GLN A 253 14.74 4.33 2.03
CA GLN A 253 15.86 5.16 1.60
C GLN A 253 15.40 6.51 1.04
N GLU A 254 14.34 6.52 0.23
CA GLU A 254 13.77 7.78 -0.28
C GLU A 254 13.25 8.66 0.85
N LEU A 255 12.61 8.05 1.87
CA LEU A 255 12.14 8.78 3.03
C LEU A 255 13.29 9.37 3.88
N GLU A 256 14.47 8.74 3.90
CA GLU A 256 15.67 9.28 4.53
C GLU A 256 16.20 10.51 3.79
N VAL A 257 16.19 10.49 2.44
CA VAL A 257 16.58 11.64 1.62
C VAL A 257 15.60 12.80 1.82
N ILE A 258 14.30 12.52 1.79
CA ILE A 258 13.22 13.49 2.03
C ILE A 258 13.36 14.12 3.42
N ALA A 259 13.59 13.31 4.46
CA ALA A 259 13.77 13.81 5.82
C ALA A 259 15.02 14.70 5.94
N LYS A 260 16.13 14.30 5.30
CA LYS A 260 17.37 15.11 5.27
C LYS A 260 17.14 16.47 4.60
N ALA A 261 16.46 16.50 3.46
CA ALA A 261 16.16 17.73 2.71
C ALA A 261 15.23 18.67 3.49
N LEU A 262 14.37 18.13 4.36
CA LEU A 262 13.50 18.88 5.26
C LEU A 262 14.14 19.22 6.62
N GLY A 263 15.39 18.82 6.86
CA GLY A 263 16.08 19.01 8.14
C GLY A 263 15.45 18.24 9.32
N ILE A 264 14.81 17.10 9.05
CA ILE A 264 14.19 16.24 10.06
C ILE A 264 15.21 15.20 10.51
N GLU A 265 15.54 15.19 11.80
CA GLU A 265 16.37 14.14 12.37
C GLU A 265 15.55 12.84 12.50
N LEU A 266 15.99 11.79 11.82
CA LEU A 266 15.43 10.45 11.93
C LEU A 266 16.21 9.68 13.00
N SER A 267 15.55 9.32 14.10
CA SER A 267 16.11 8.38 15.06
C SER A 267 15.89 6.96 14.54
N ALA A 268 16.97 6.22 14.31
CA ALA A 268 16.96 4.79 14.01
C ALA A 268 16.35 3.97 15.16
#